data_AF-A0A160TYP1-F1
#
_entry.id   AF-A0A160TYP1-F1
#
_cell.length_a   1.000
_cell.length_b   1.000
_cell.length_c   1.000
_cell.angle_alpha   90.00
_cell.angle_beta   90.00
_cell.angle_gamma   90.00
#
_symmetry.space_group_name_H-M   'P 1'
#
loop_
_entity.id
_entity.type
_entity.pdbx_description
1 polymer ?
#
loop_
_entity_poly.entity_id
_entity_poly.type
_entity_poly.pdbx_seq_one_letter_code
_entity_poly.pdbx_strand_id
1 'polypeptide(L)'
;MIEPELIVDIKKIAEVRSILKEDGKFRVGAAVTGAELGEHGDLKAAWPGVVEAAELIGSTQIQGRASLGGNLCNASPAADAVPALVAAGAVCMIAGPNGRRELPVEAICTGPGQTSLSPGEFVVSFLFPIPKPRSSDAYLRFIPRTEMDIAVVGVGIHLTLNAENVCSDARVAVGAVAPTVLLVEESAAALVGTMVDDAGIDKMIAAVRDSCDPIDDKRGTVVYRTQVAGVLAGRVCRIALQRARRNQ
;
A
#
# COMPACT_ATOMS: atom_id res chain seq x y z
N MET A 1 -21.71 6.57 -14.71
CA MET A 1 -20.76 6.50 -15.84
C MET A 1 -20.16 7.90 -15.95
N ILE A 2 -18.84 8.03 -16.08
CA ILE A 2 -18.19 9.34 -16.28
C ILE A 2 -18.00 9.51 -17.79
N GLU A 3 -18.41 10.66 -18.34
CA GLU A 3 -18.32 10.99 -19.76
C GLU A 3 -17.49 12.27 -19.92
N PRO A 4 -16.15 12.18 -19.93
CA PRO A 4 -15.29 13.36 -19.96
C PRO A 4 -15.25 13.99 -21.36
N GLU A 5 -15.37 15.32 -21.43
CA GLU A 5 -15.20 16.08 -22.68
C GLU A 5 -13.73 16.22 -23.10
N LEU A 6 -12.80 16.12 -22.14
CA LEU A 6 -11.36 16.28 -22.34
C LEU A 6 -10.59 15.18 -21.62
N ILE A 7 -9.60 14.62 -22.30
CA ILE A 7 -8.63 13.67 -21.74
C ILE A 7 -7.24 14.26 -21.88
N VAL A 8 -6.51 14.32 -20.77
CA VAL A 8 -5.11 14.80 -20.72
C VAL A 8 -4.20 13.61 -20.46
N ASP A 9 -3.38 13.24 -21.46
CA ASP A 9 -2.37 12.18 -21.30
C ASP A 9 -1.07 12.75 -20.71
N ILE A 10 -0.77 12.37 -19.47
CA ILE A 10 0.44 12.81 -18.75
C ILE A 10 1.68 11.97 -19.07
N LYS A 11 1.56 10.87 -19.83
CA LYS A 11 2.66 9.88 -19.99
C LYS A 11 3.86 10.40 -20.78
N LYS A 12 3.77 11.57 -21.42
CA LYS A 12 4.90 12.25 -22.07
C LYS A 12 5.68 13.19 -21.14
N ILE A 13 5.23 13.36 -19.89
CA ILE A 13 5.98 14.10 -18.87
C ILE A 13 7.00 13.13 -18.26
N ALA A 14 8.29 13.45 -18.38
CA ALA A 14 9.36 12.57 -17.89
C ALA A 14 9.26 12.28 -16.38
N GLU A 15 8.89 13.29 -15.60
CA GLU A 15 8.81 13.20 -14.14
C GLU A 15 7.85 12.09 -13.66
N VAL A 16 6.66 12.00 -14.26
CA VAL A 16 5.64 11.02 -13.86
C VAL A 16 5.94 9.60 -14.36
N ARG A 17 7.02 9.40 -15.12
CA ARG A 17 7.41 8.10 -15.72
C ARG A 17 8.77 7.59 -15.23
N SER A 18 9.37 8.26 -14.25
CA SER A 18 10.72 7.93 -13.75
C SER A 18 10.68 7.24 -12.38
N ILE A 19 11.66 6.37 -12.13
CA ILE A 19 11.99 5.86 -10.80
C ILE A 19 13.40 6.34 -10.51
N LEU A 20 13.56 7.22 -9.53
CA LEU A 20 14.87 7.76 -9.13
C LEU A 20 15.11 7.52 -7.64
N LYS A 21 16.38 7.34 -7.28
CA LYS A 21 16.84 7.30 -5.89
C LYS A 21 17.68 8.55 -5.63
N GLU A 22 17.11 9.51 -4.91
CA GLU A 22 17.70 10.82 -4.66
C GLU A 22 17.29 11.34 -3.27
N ASP A 23 18.12 12.18 -2.65
CA ASP A 23 17.83 12.85 -1.37
C ASP A 23 17.35 11.93 -0.24
N GLY A 24 17.91 10.70 -0.18
CA GLY A 24 17.53 9.71 0.84
C GLY A 24 16.12 9.15 0.68
N LYS A 25 15.56 9.19 -0.54
CA LYS A 25 14.24 8.65 -0.89
C LYS A 25 14.27 7.95 -2.26
N PHE A 26 13.29 7.10 -2.51
CA PHE A 26 12.88 6.77 -3.88
C PHE A 26 11.76 7.70 -4.30
N ARG A 27 11.89 8.32 -5.48
CA ARG A 27 10.81 9.02 -6.15
C ARG A 27 10.32 8.16 -7.31
N VAL A 28 9.06 7.75 -7.24
CA VAL A 28 8.40 6.92 -8.24
C VAL A 28 7.30 7.75 -8.90
N GLY A 29 7.43 8.00 -10.20
CA GLY A 29 6.44 8.74 -10.97
C GLY A 29 5.05 8.11 -10.93
N ALA A 30 4.01 8.93 -10.88
CA ALA A 30 2.63 8.46 -10.73
C ALA A 30 2.11 7.62 -11.90
N ALA A 31 2.73 7.73 -13.07
CA ALA A 31 2.42 6.95 -14.26
C ALA A 31 3.37 5.75 -14.46
N VAL A 32 4.29 5.46 -13.53
CA VAL A 32 5.09 4.22 -13.51
C VAL A 32 4.17 3.02 -13.30
N THR A 33 4.32 2.01 -14.14
CA THR A 33 3.45 0.84 -14.18
C THR A 33 3.88 -0.26 -13.21
N GLY A 34 2.97 -1.20 -12.91
CA GLY A 34 3.29 -2.38 -12.09
C GLY A 34 4.46 -3.20 -12.66
N ALA A 35 4.51 -3.38 -13.98
CA ALA A 35 5.61 -4.08 -14.64
C ALA A 35 6.96 -3.35 -14.46
N GLU A 36 6.99 -2.03 -14.65
CA GLU A 36 8.22 -1.24 -14.47
C GLU A 36 8.71 -1.24 -13.02
N LEU A 37 7.79 -1.28 -12.04
CA LEU A 37 8.16 -1.47 -10.62
C LEU A 37 8.81 -2.84 -10.40
N GLY A 38 8.25 -3.89 -11.00
CA GLY A 38 8.74 -5.26 -10.94
C GLY A 38 10.16 -5.43 -11.50
N GLU A 39 10.46 -4.69 -12.57
CA GLU A 39 11.75 -4.69 -13.26
C GLU A 39 12.80 -3.81 -12.56
N HIS A 40 12.40 -2.89 -11.69
CA HIS A 40 13.31 -1.97 -11.01
C HIS A 40 13.94 -2.59 -9.75
N GLY A 41 15.06 -3.30 -9.94
CA GLY A 41 15.75 -4.10 -8.91
C GLY A 41 15.97 -3.39 -7.56
N ASP A 42 16.47 -2.16 -7.56
CA ASP A 42 16.76 -1.42 -6.31
C ASP A 42 15.49 -1.10 -5.51
N LEU A 43 14.40 -0.80 -6.20
CA LEU A 43 13.13 -0.46 -5.56
C LEU A 43 12.48 -1.73 -5.02
N LYS A 44 12.53 -2.82 -5.79
CA LYS A 44 12.04 -4.14 -5.38
C LYS A 44 12.81 -4.70 -4.19
N ALA A 45 14.10 -4.42 -4.08
CA ALA A 45 14.90 -4.80 -2.92
C ALA A 45 14.54 -3.96 -1.68
N ALA A 46 14.26 -2.66 -1.85
CA ALA A 46 13.92 -1.77 -0.76
C ALA A 46 12.47 -1.94 -0.25
N TRP A 47 11.52 -2.09 -1.18
CA TRP A 47 10.07 -2.12 -0.92
C TRP A 47 9.40 -3.30 -1.63
N PRO A 48 9.79 -4.56 -1.33
CA PRO A 48 9.22 -5.74 -1.97
C PRO A 48 7.70 -5.85 -1.82
N GLY A 49 7.12 -5.44 -0.68
CA GLY A 49 5.66 -5.47 -0.46
C GLY A 49 4.90 -4.51 -1.37
N VAL A 50 5.43 -3.31 -1.61
CA VAL A 50 4.86 -2.35 -2.57
C VAL A 50 4.87 -2.92 -3.99
N VAL A 51 5.98 -3.54 -4.40
CA VAL A 51 6.10 -4.16 -5.72
C VAL A 51 5.16 -5.36 -5.85
N GLU A 52 5.09 -6.23 -4.83
CA GLU A 52 4.13 -7.35 -4.75
C GLU A 52 2.69 -6.89 -4.95
N ALA A 53 2.30 -5.80 -4.29
CA ALA A 53 0.94 -5.28 -4.42
C ALA A 53 0.64 -4.76 -5.83
N ALA A 54 1.59 -4.08 -6.46
CA ALA A 54 1.44 -3.56 -7.82
C ALA A 54 1.42 -4.68 -8.88
N GLU A 55 2.26 -5.71 -8.72
CA GLU A 55 2.33 -6.90 -9.61
C GLU A 55 1.13 -7.85 -9.44
N LEU A 56 0.19 -7.59 -8.53
CA LEU A 56 -1.06 -8.35 -8.39
C LEU A 56 -2.26 -7.72 -9.12
N ILE A 57 -2.11 -6.50 -9.65
CA ILE A 57 -3.21 -5.76 -10.26
C ILE A 57 -3.56 -6.33 -11.64
N GLY A 58 -4.71 -7.00 -11.73
CA GLY A 58 -5.21 -7.57 -12.99
C GLY A 58 -4.32 -8.68 -13.55
N SER A 59 -4.12 -8.68 -14.86
CA SER A 59 -3.23 -9.60 -15.58
C SER A 59 -1.91 -8.93 -15.96
N THR A 60 -0.97 -9.67 -16.55
CA THR A 60 0.28 -9.10 -17.10
C THR A 60 0.05 -7.91 -18.03
N GLN A 61 -0.99 -7.95 -18.88
CA GLN A 61 -1.36 -6.84 -19.76
C GLN A 61 -1.82 -5.60 -18.99
N ILE A 62 -2.55 -5.81 -17.88
CA ILE A 62 -2.96 -4.73 -17.00
C ILE A 62 -1.75 -4.18 -16.24
N GLN A 63 -0.86 -5.03 -15.74
CA GLN A 63 0.35 -4.63 -15.03
C GLN A 63 1.30 -3.79 -15.89
N GLY A 64 1.36 -4.05 -17.20
CA GLY A 64 2.11 -3.21 -18.16
C GLY A 64 1.47 -1.85 -18.47
N ARG A 65 0.32 -1.52 -17.88
CA ARG A 65 -0.44 -0.29 -18.16
C ARG A 65 -0.92 0.46 -16.92
N ALA A 66 -1.31 -0.27 -15.89
CA ALA A 66 -1.81 0.24 -14.63
C ALA A 66 -0.65 0.84 -13.83
N SER A 67 -0.84 2.06 -13.35
CA SER A 67 0.16 2.79 -12.57
C SER A 67 -0.29 2.97 -11.12
N LEU A 68 0.65 3.25 -10.23
CA LEU A 68 0.34 3.56 -8.83
C LEU A 68 -0.59 4.77 -8.71
N GLY A 69 -0.36 5.82 -9.50
CA GLY A 69 -1.19 7.01 -9.51
C GLY A 69 -2.62 6.71 -9.94
N GLY A 70 -2.80 5.90 -10.98
CA GLY A 70 -4.14 5.47 -11.42
C GLY A 70 -4.83 4.59 -10.37
N ASN A 71 -4.08 3.66 -9.74
CA ASN A 71 -4.61 2.78 -8.69
C ASN A 71 -5.10 3.59 -7.48
N LEU A 72 -4.31 4.56 -7.01
CA LEU A 72 -4.66 5.43 -5.89
C LEU A 72 -5.79 6.40 -6.24
N CYS A 73 -5.67 7.16 -7.33
CA CYS A 73 -6.62 8.22 -7.67
C CYS A 73 -7.99 7.70 -8.15
N ASN A 74 -8.09 6.41 -8.53
CA ASN A 74 -9.38 5.77 -8.72
C ASN A 74 -10.18 5.64 -7.42
N ALA A 75 -9.53 5.76 -6.26
CA ALA A 75 -10.13 5.77 -4.92
C ALA A 75 -11.08 4.60 -4.66
N SER A 76 -10.74 3.42 -5.20
CA SER A 76 -11.48 2.20 -4.90
C SER A 76 -11.12 1.71 -3.49
N PRO A 77 -12.10 1.36 -2.65
CA PRO A 77 -11.82 0.72 -1.36
C PRO A 77 -11.01 -0.58 -1.48
N ALA A 78 -11.05 -1.22 -2.65
CA ALA A 78 -10.34 -2.46 -2.95
C ALA A 78 -9.12 -2.27 -3.87
N ALA A 79 -8.53 -1.07 -3.90
CA ALA A 79 -7.32 -0.80 -4.66
C ALA A 79 -6.12 -1.56 -4.08
N ASP A 80 -5.56 -2.51 -4.83
CA ASP A 80 -4.56 -3.47 -4.30
C ASP A 80 -3.27 -2.81 -3.79
N ALA A 81 -2.73 -1.78 -4.46
CA ALA A 81 -1.45 -1.20 -4.05
C ALA A 81 -1.56 -0.27 -2.85
N VAL A 82 -2.73 0.31 -2.59
CA VAL A 82 -2.92 1.37 -1.58
C VAL A 82 -2.53 0.93 -0.17
N PRO A 83 -2.90 -0.26 0.35
CA PRO A 83 -2.43 -0.72 1.66
C PRO A 83 -0.91 -0.83 1.74
N ALA A 84 -0.24 -1.34 0.70
CA ALA A 84 1.22 -1.43 0.70
C ALA A 84 1.88 -0.04 0.69
N LEU A 85 1.33 0.91 -0.07
CA LEU A 85 1.81 2.30 -0.10
C LEU A 85 1.67 2.97 1.28
N VAL A 86 0.55 2.78 1.97
CA VAL A 86 0.32 3.32 3.32
C VAL A 86 1.24 2.65 4.34
N ALA A 87 1.43 1.34 4.25
CA ALA A 87 2.37 0.61 5.10
C ALA A 87 3.82 1.10 4.90
N ALA A 88 4.23 1.37 3.67
CA ALA A 88 5.53 1.95 3.35
C ALA A 88 5.71 3.41 3.80
N GLY A 89 4.65 4.07 4.30
CA GLY A 89 4.68 5.49 4.67
C GLY A 89 4.92 6.39 3.46
N ALA A 90 4.43 5.99 2.29
CA ALA A 90 4.62 6.75 1.07
C ALA A 90 3.89 8.10 1.11
N VAL A 91 4.52 9.11 0.51
CA VAL A 91 3.97 10.47 0.40
C VAL A 91 3.76 10.81 -1.07
N CYS A 92 2.58 11.33 -1.42
CA CYS A 92 2.31 11.85 -2.75
C CYS A 92 2.86 13.27 -2.89
N MET A 93 3.63 13.51 -3.95
CA MET A 93 3.89 14.85 -4.46
C MET A 93 2.76 15.21 -5.43
N ILE A 94 1.99 16.24 -5.09
CA ILE A 94 0.85 16.75 -5.87
C ILE A 94 1.26 18.07 -6.52
N ALA A 95 0.91 18.26 -7.78
CA ALA A 95 1.03 19.53 -8.47
C ALA A 95 -0.36 20.06 -8.86
N GLY A 96 -0.53 21.37 -8.80
CA GLY A 96 -1.72 22.08 -9.23
C GLY A 96 -1.41 23.52 -9.62
N PRO A 97 -2.44 24.34 -9.90
CA PRO A 97 -2.27 25.71 -10.37
C PRO A 97 -1.54 26.62 -9.36
N ASN A 98 -1.60 26.28 -8.06
CA ASN A 98 -0.98 27.05 -6.98
C ASN A 98 0.39 26.51 -6.54
N GLY A 99 0.98 25.61 -7.32
CA GLY A 99 2.29 25.01 -7.03
C GLY A 99 2.21 23.56 -6.63
N ARG A 100 3.13 23.14 -5.74
CA ARG A 100 3.29 21.74 -5.33
C ARG A 100 3.06 21.57 -3.83
N ARG A 101 2.53 20.42 -3.43
CA ARG A 101 2.36 20.04 -2.02
C ARG A 101 2.59 18.54 -1.83
N GLU A 102 3.00 18.18 -0.63
CA GLU A 102 3.13 16.79 -0.19
C GLU A 102 1.90 16.39 0.64
N LEU A 103 1.44 15.15 0.47
CA LEU A 103 0.37 14.57 1.29
C LEU A 103 0.61 13.07 1.48
N PRO A 104 0.49 12.52 2.71
CA PRO A 104 0.54 11.08 2.93
C PRO A 104 -0.51 10.34 2.08
N VAL A 105 -0.17 9.14 1.58
CA VAL A 105 -1.07 8.36 0.72
C VAL A 105 -2.41 8.08 1.40
N GLU A 106 -2.40 7.81 2.71
CA GLU A 106 -3.60 7.55 3.53
C GLU A 106 -4.57 8.74 3.59
N ALA A 107 -4.12 9.97 3.28
CA ALA A 107 -4.95 11.17 3.28
C ALA A 107 -5.48 11.56 1.88
N ILE A 108 -5.17 10.77 0.84
CA ILE A 108 -5.62 11.04 -0.53
C ILE A 108 -7.06 10.60 -0.73
N CYS A 109 -7.39 9.35 -0.39
CA CYS A 109 -8.74 8.80 -0.54
C CYS A 109 -9.61 9.23 0.65
N THR A 110 -10.68 9.97 0.39
CA THR A 110 -11.61 10.44 1.43
C THR A 110 -12.90 9.62 1.49
N GLY A 111 -13.10 8.74 0.51
CA GLY A 111 -14.21 7.80 0.43
C GLY A 111 -14.22 7.06 -0.91
N PRO A 112 -15.19 6.16 -1.14
CA PRO A 112 -15.29 5.42 -2.40
C PRO A 112 -15.42 6.35 -3.61
N GLY A 113 -14.44 6.31 -4.51
CA GLY A 113 -14.38 7.16 -5.71
C GLY A 113 -14.10 8.65 -5.42
N GLN A 114 -13.68 9.00 -4.21
CA GLN A 114 -13.45 10.38 -3.78
C GLN A 114 -12.03 10.58 -3.30
N THR A 115 -11.43 11.71 -3.69
CA THR A 115 -10.08 12.10 -3.28
C THR A 115 -10.07 13.51 -2.69
N SER A 116 -9.01 13.85 -1.96
CA SER A 116 -8.71 15.19 -1.46
C SER A 116 -8.03 16.10 -2.49
N LEU A 117 -7.95 15.67 -3.76
CA LEU A 117 -7.40 16.48 -4.84
C LEU A 117 -8.40 17.57 -5.25
N SER A 118 -7.92 18.80 -5.33
CA SER A 118 -8.69 19.95 -5.82
C SER A 118 -8.72 19.97 -7.36
N PRO A 119 -9.67 20.70 -7.99
CA PRO A 119 -9.67 20.88 -9.44
C PRO A 119 -8.32 21.39 -9.96
N GLY A 120 -7.78 20.69 -10.97
CA GLY A 120 -6.48 20.99 -11.56
C GLY A 120 -5.28 20.39 -10.81
N GLU A 121 -5.50 19.71 -9.67
CA GLU A 121 -4.46 18.94 -8.99
C GLU A 121 -4.32 17.53 -9.58
N PHE A 122 -3.09 17.03 -9.60
CA PHE A 122 -2.80 15.64 -9.91
C PHE A 122 -1.57 15.15 -9.13
N VAL A 123 -1.52 13.84 -8.88
CA VAL A 123 -0.35 13.20 -8.27
C VAL A 123 0.74 13.10 -9.33
N VAL A 124 1.91 13.67 -9.03
CA VAL A 124 3.09 13.65 -9.89
C VAL A 124 3.96 12.42 -9.60
N SER A 125 4.19 12.15 -8.32
CA SER A 125 5.04 11.04 -7.87
C SER A 125 4.73 10.61 -6.45
N PHE A 126 5.25 9.46 -6.08
CA PHE A 126 5.29 8.88 -4.75
C PHE A 126 6.71 8.95 -4.22
N LEU A 127 6.85 9.46 -3.00
CA LEU A 127 8.12 9.55 -2.28
C LEU A 127 8.12 8.46 -1.22
N PHE A 128 9.04 7.51 -1.36
CA PHE A 128 9.28 6.47 -0.38
C PHE A 128 10.57 6.78 0.37
N PRO A 129 10.59 6.71 1.70
CA PRO A 129 11.85 6.81 2.43
C PRO A 129 12.79 5.66 2.02
N ILE A 130 14.10 5.84 2.20
CA ILE A 130 15.00 4.68 2.19
C ILE A 130 14.71 3.85 3.45
N PRO A 131 14.41 2.54 3.31
CA PRO A 131 14.19 1.69 4.47
C PRO A 131 15.43 1.70 5.38
N LYS A 132 15.20 1.71 6.69
CA LYS A 132 16.29 1.57 7.66
C LYS A 132 16.91 0.17 7.55
N PRO A 133 18.17 -0.04 7.97
CA PRO A 133 18.67 -1.39 8.20
C PRO A 133 17.69 -2.17 9.08
N ARG A 134 17.57 -3.47 8.83
CA ARG A 134 16.69 -4.39 9.54
C ARG A 134 15.22 -4.02 9.47
N SER A 135 14.81 -3.42 8.36
CA SER A 135 13.42 -3.18 8.01
C SER A 135 13.02 -3.94 6.75
N SER A 136 11.74 -4.23 6.64
CA SER A 136 11.15 -4.74 5.40
C SER A 136 9.63 -4.62 5.44
N ASP A 137 9.02 -4.64 4.26
CA ASP A 137 7.60 -4.73 4.06
C ASP A 137 7.18 -6.05 3.40
N ALA A 138 5.89 -6.32 3.50
CA ALA A 138 5.23 -7.39 2.78
C ALA A 138 3.79 -6.99 2.46
N TYR A 139 3.25 -7.57 1.40
CA TYR A 139 1.85 -7.45 1.05
C TYR A 139 1.27 -8.80 0.69
N LEU A 140 0.04 -9.06 1.14
CA LEU A 140 -0.77 -10.14 0.62
C LEU A 140 -2.20 -9.65 0.41
N ARG A 141 -2.88 -10.27 -0.56
CA ARG A 141 -4.32 -10.11 -0.75
C ARG A 141 -5.02 -11.46 -0.73
N PHE A 142 -6.28 -11.43 -0.33
CA PHE A 142 -7.21 -12.52 -0.55
C PHE A 142 -8.23 -12.13 -1.62
N ILE A 143 -8.44 -13.05 -2.56
CA ILE A 143 -9.41 -12.93 -3.66
C ILE A 143 -10.23 -14.22 -3.79
N PRO A 144 -11.47 -14.18 -4.30
CA PRO A 144 -12.35 -15.37 -4.35
C PRO A 144 -11.94 -16.42 -5.40
N ARG A 145 -11.04 -16.05 -6.33
CA ARG A 145 -10.58 -16.88 -7.45
C ARG A 145 -9.05 -16.84 -7.53
N THR A 146 -8.46 -17.70 -8.34
CA THR A 146 -7.00 -17.86 -8.40
C THR A 146 -6.25 -16.58 -8.81
N GLU A 147 -6.77 -15.84 -9.79
CA GLU A 147 -6.17 -14.58 -10.29
C GLU A 147 -7.24 -13.63 -10.85
N MET A 148 -6.84 -12.39 -11.16
CA MET A 148 -7.67 -11.38 -11.86
C MET A 148 -9.03 -11.07 -11.20
N ASP A 149 -9.07 -10.99 -9.87
CA ASP A 149 -10.26 -10.57 -9.14
C ASP A 149 -9.94 -9.41 -8.19
N ILE A 150 -10.99 -8.76 -7.71
CA ILE A 150 -10.92 -7.63 -6.78
C ILE A 150 -10.72 -8.16 -5.36
N ALA A 151 -9.79 -7.55 -4.62
CA ALA A 151 -9.47 -7.93 -3.25
C ALA A 151 -10.73 -7.96 -2.36
N VAL A 152 -10.88 -9.06 -1.62
CA VAL A 152 -11.79 -9.13 -0.48
C VAL A 152 -11.14 -8.51 0.75
N VAL A 153 -9.83 -8.72 0.88
CA VAL A 153 -8.94 -8.12 1.89
C VAL A 153 -7.56 -7.96 1.25
N GLY A 154 -6.94 -6.80 1.42
CA GLY A 154 -5.51 -6.60 1.16
C GLY A 154 -4.82 -6.13 2.44
N VAL A 155 -3.64 -6.65 2.78
CA VAL A 155 -2.88 -6.24 3.97
C VAL A 155 -1.44 -5.93 3.59
N GLY A 156 -0.99 -4.71 3.89
CA GLY A 156 0.40 -4.29 3.83
C GLY A 156 0.95 -4.09 5.24
N ILE A 157 2.16 -4.59 5.51
CA ILE A 157 2.86 -4.34 6.78
C ILE A 157 4.30 -3.97 6.48
N HIS A 158 4.78 -2.92 7.14
CA HIS A 158 6.20 -2.57 7.25
C HIS A 158 6.60 -2.65 8.72
N LEU A 159 7.80 -3.17 9.00
CA LEU A 159 8.37 -3.13 10.34
C LEU A 159 9.89 -2.95 10.30
N THR A 160 10.43 -2.40 11.39
CA THR A 160 11.87 -2.27 11.65
C THR A 160 12.24 -2.95 12.96
N LEU A 161 13.35 -3.67 12.97
CA LEU A 161 13.94 -4.26 14.17
C LEU A 161 15.16 -3.45 14.64
N ASN A 162 15.33 -3.32 15.95
CA ASN A 162 16.55 -2.79 16.55
C ASN A 162 17.64 -3.88 16.64
N ALA A 163 18.80 -3.53 17.22
CA ALA A 163 19.95 -4.41 17.43
C ALA A 163 19.56 -5.75 18.10
N GLU A 164 18.63 -5.72 19.05
CA GLU A 164 18.20 -6.85 19.88
C GLU A 164 17.06 -7.69 19.27
N ASN A 165 16.68 -7.46 18.00
CA ASN A 165 15.50 -8.06 17.34
C ASN A 165 14.14 -7.64 17.94
N VAL A 166 14.10 -6.53 18.66
CA VAL A 166 12.86 -5.91 19.13
C VAL A 166 12.35 -4.97 18.04
N CYS A 167 11.05 -5.02 17.74
CA CYS A 167 10.41 -4.11 16.81
C CYS A 167 10.46 -2.68 17.35
N SER A 168 11.11 -1.80 16.60
CA SER A 168 11.27 -0.38 16.95
C SER A 168 10.29 0.53 16.21
N ASP A 169 9.73 0.05 15.10
CA ASP A 169 8.76 0.76 14.27
C ASP A 169 7.90 -0.26 13.50
N ALA A 170 6.62 0.02 13.35
CA ALA A 170 5.69 -0.80 12.58
C ALA A 170 4.59 0.06 11.96
N ARG A 171 4.11 -0.34 10.78
CA ARG A 171 2.91 0.22 10.13
C ARG A 171 2.09 -0.94 9.58
N VAL A 172 0.80 -0.96 9.90
CA VAL A 172 -0.14 -2.02 9.50
C VAL A 172 -1.30 -1.38 8.76
N ALA A 173 -1.46 -1.70 7.49
CA ALA A 173 -2.49 -1.13 6.64
C ALA A 173 -3.39 -2.22 6.03
N VAL A 174 -4.70 -1.99 6.04
CA VAL A 174 -5.71 -2.97 5.61
C VAL A 174 -6.69 -2.33 4.63
N GLY A 175 -6.85 -2.93 3.46
CA GLY A 175 -7.76 -2.50 2.40
C GLY A 175 -8.94 -3.45 2.21
N ALA A 176 -9.96 -2.97 1.49
CA ALA A 176 -11.22 -3.67 1.18
C ALA A 176 -12.08 -4.07 2.40
N VAL A 177 -11.78 -3.53 3.58
CA VAL A 177 -12.50 -3.80 4.84
C VAL A 177 -13.09 -2.55 5.50
N ALA A 178 -13.12 -1.44 4.77
CA ALA A 178 -13.73 -0.16 5.16
C ALA A 178 -13.92 0.70 3.88
N PRO A 179 -14.62 1.86 3.95
CA PRO A 179 -14.76 2.77 2.81
C PRO A 179 -13.44 3.31 2.25
N THR A 180 -12.38 3.36 3.05
CA THR A 180 -11.01 3.71 2.67
C THR A 180 -10.03 2.70 3.27
N VAL A 181 -8.75 2.78 2.88
CA VAL A 181 -7.70 1.99 3.54
C VAL A 181 -7.60 2.39 5.01
N LEU A 182 -7.42 1.42 5.89
CA LEU A 182 -7.21 1.64 7.31
C LEU A 182 -5.72 1.56 7.61
N LEU A 183 -5.16 2.58 8.26
CA LEU A 183 -3.89 2.47 8.98
C LEU A 183 -4.23 2.16 10.44
N VAL A 184 -3.87 0.97 10.91
CA VAL A 184 -4.29 0.46 12.22
C VAL A 184 -3.18 0.71 13.25
N GLU A 185 -3.29 1.82 13.98
CA GLU A 185 -2.25 2.26 14.92
C GLU A 185 -2.11 1.31 16.11
N GLU A 186 -3.21 0.76 16.60
CA GLU A 186 -3.24 -0.21 17.70
C GLU A 186 -2.52 -1.50 17.34
N SER A 187 -2.62 -1.91 16.06
CA SER A 187 -1.88 -3.06 15.52
C SER A 187 -0.38 -2.80 15.48
N ALA A 188 0.06 -1.59 15.13
CA ALA A 188 1.47 -1.22 15.19
C ALA A 188 1.98 -1.17 16.64
N ALA A 189 1.20 -0.58 17.55
CA ALA A 189 1.52 -0.50 18.97
C ALA A 189 1.63 -1.89 19.64
N ALA A 190 0.86 -2.87 19.18
CA ALA A 190 0.96 -4.25 19.65
C ALA A 190 2.29 -4.94 19.28
N LEU A 191 2.97 -4.48 18.24
CA LEU A 191 4.25 -5.03 17.78
C LEU A 191 5.45 -4.28 18.36
N VAL A 192 5.40 -2.95 18.42
CA VAL A 192 6.50 -2.11 18.88
C VAL A 192 6.87 -2.46 20.34
N GLY A 193 8.17 -2.61 20.61
CA GLY A 193 8.68 -3.02 21.92
C GLY A 193 8.65 -4.53 22.16
N THR A 194 8.18 -5.34 21.21
CA THR A 194 8.18 -6.82 21.29
C THR A 194 9.18 -7.44 20.33
N MET A 195 9.45 -8.73 20.46
CA MET A 195 10.24 -9.50 19.47
C MET A 195 9.42 -9.91 18.23
N VAL A 196 8.19 -9.41 18.09
CA VAL A 196 7.20 -9.86 17.09
C VAL A 196 6.94 -11.37 17.24
N ASP A 197 6.75 -11.80 18.49
CA ASP A 197 6.42 -13.18 18.84
C ASP A 197 4.92 -13.45 18.62
N ASP A 198 4.49 -14.71 18.80
CA ASP A 198 3.10 -15.09 18.55
C ASP A 198 2.12 -14.29 19.43
N ALA A 199 2.50 -13.94 20.67
CA ALA A 199 1.67 -13.11 21.54
C ALA A 199 1.50 -11.67 21.01
N GLY A 200 2.57 -11.04 20.51
CA GLY A 200 2.49 -9.73 19.86
C GLY A 200 1.69 -9.79 18.55
N ILE A 201 1.90 -10.83 17.74
CA ILE A 201 1.15 -11.05 16.51
C ILE A 201 -0.34 -11.26 16.80
N ASP A 202 -0.71 -12.04 17.81
CA ASP A 202 -2.12 -12.29 18.16
C ASP A 202 -2.84 -11.01 18.61
N LYS A 203 -2.17 -10.14 19.37
CA LYS A 203 -2.69 -8.80 19.73
C LYS A 203 -2.86 -7.91 18.50
N MET A 204 -1.87 -7.92 17.60
CA MET A 204 -1.94 -7.18 16.33
C MET A 204 -3.12 -7.64 15.47
N ILE A 205 -3.34 -8.97 15.39
CA ILE A 205 -4.46 -9.58 14.67
C ILE A 205 -5.81 -9.18 15.28
N ALA A 206 -5.92 -9.16 16.60
CA ALA A 206 -7.13 -8.71 17.29
C ALA A 206 -7.45 -7.26 16.94
N ALA A 207 -6.46 -6.36 17.02
CA ALA A 207 -6.62 -4.96 16.63
C ALA A 207 -7.04 -4.79 15.16
N VAL A 208 -6.47 -5.56 14.22
CA VAL A 208 -6.92 -5.54 12.81
C VAL A 208 -8.40 -5.88 12.69
N ARG A 209 -8.86 -6.91 13.41
CA ARG A 209 -10.26 -7.35 13.36
C ARG A 209 -11.19 -6.28 13.93
N ASP A 210 -10.82 -5.68 15.05
CA ASP A 210 -11.62 -4.68 15.74
C ASP A 210 -11.76 -3.38 14.93
N SER A 211 -10.77 -3.06 14.08
CA SER A 211 -10.83 -1.89 13.19
C SER A 211 -11.62 -2.10 11.89
N CYS A 212 -11.96 -3.35 11.53
CA CYS A 212 -12.67 -3.63 10.27
C CYS A 212 -14.12 -3.13 10.32
N ASP A 213 -14.54 -2.43 9.27
CA ASP A 213 -15.92 -1.98 9.02
C ASP A 213 -16.38 -2.28 7.57
N PRO A 214 -16.35 -3.55 7.13
CA PRO A 214 -16.75 -3.92 5.77
C PRO A 214 -18.27 -3.95 5.60
N ILE A 215 -18.71 -3.98 4.34
CA ILE A 215 -20.07 -4.34 3.96
C ILE A 215 -20.18 -5.83 3.59
N ASP A 216 -21.40 -6.37 3.66
CA ASP A 216 -21.74 -7.61 2.96
C ASP A 216 -21.81 -7.36 1.45
N ASP A 217 -21.16 -8.22 0.66
CA ASP A 217 -21.38 -8.26 -0.79
C ASP A 217 -21.22 -9.69 -1.32
N LYS A 218 -21.30 -9.84 -2.65
CA LYS A 218 -21.14 -11.13 -3.34
C LYS A 218 -19.78 -11.82 -3.13
N ARG A 219 -18.78 -11.13 -2.60
CA ARG A 219 -17.41 -11.65 -2.39
C ARG A 219 -17.19 -12.12 -0.95
N GLY A 220 -18.03 -11.71 -0.01
CA GLY A 220 -17.94 -12.14 1.37
C GLY A 220 -18.78 -11.31 2.32
N THR A 221 -19.14 -11.93 3.45
CA THR A 221 -19.84 -11.25 4.53
C THR A 221 -18.90 -10.43 5.40
N VAL A 222 -19.44 -9.54 6.23
CA VAL A 222 -18.71 -8.79 7.25
C VAL A 222 -17.86 -9.71 8.12
N VAL A 223 -18.50 -10.75 8.70
CA VAL A 223 -17.84 -11.74 9.55
C VAL A 223 -16.67 -12.41 8.83
N TYR A 224 -16.88 -12.81 7.57
CA TYR A 224 -15.85 -13.47 6.78
C TYR A 224 -14.67 -12.54 6.49
N ARG A 225 -14.95 -11.32 6.02
CA ARG A 225 -13.94 -10.30 5.70
C ARG A 225 -13.09 -9.95 6.93
N THR A 226 -13.72 -9.69 8.06
CA THR A 226 -13.03 -9.40 9.33
C THR A 226 -12.15 -10.57 9.77
N GLN A 227 -12.66 -11.80 9.69
CA GLN A 227 -11.86 -12.98 10.05
C GLN A 227 -10.64 -13.16 9.13
N VAL A 228 -10.83 -13.03 7.82
CA VAL A 228 -9.77 -13.14 6.82
C VAL A 228 -8.74 -12.02 6.98
N ALA A 229 -9.15 -10.80 7.31
CA ALA A 229 -8.26 -9.68 7.56
C ALA A 229 -7.23 -9.99 8.65
N GLY A 230 -7.69 -10.49 9.80
CA GLY A 230 -6.80 -10.91 10.87
C GLY A 230 -5.86 -12.06 10.46
N VAL A 231 -6.38 -13.09 9.78
CA VAL A 231 -5.55 -14.23 9.32
C VAL A 231 -4.47 -13.76 8.34
N LEU A 232 -4.83 -12.90 7.39
CA LEU A 232 -3.92 -12.39 6.38
C LEU A 232 -2.86 -11.48 7.00
N ALA A 233 -3.24 -10.61 7.94
CA ALA A 233 -2.31 -9.76 8.68
C ALA A 233 -1.24 -10.57 9.43
N GLY A 234 -1.65 -11.65 10.11
CA GLY A 234 -0.70 -12.57 10.76
C GLY A 234 0.28 -13.23 9.80
N ARG A 235 -0.12 -13.51 8.56
CA ARG A 235 0.77 -14.07 7.52
C ARG A 235 1.74 -13.01 6.99
N VAL A 236 1.23 -11.82 6.65
CA VAL A 236 2.04 -10.70 6.15
C VAL A 236 3.09 -10.29 7.18
N CYS A 237 2.72 -10.21 8.46
CA CYS A 237 3.63 -9.84 9.55
C CYS A 237 4.82 -10.80 9.65
N ARG A 238 4.57 -12.11 9.55
CA ARG A 238 5.64 -13.13 9.58
C ARG A 238 6.58 -13.03 8.38
N ILE A 239 6.06 -12.71 7.19
CA ILE A 239 6.87 -12.47 5.98
C ILE A 239 7.76 -11.24 6.16
N ALA A 240 7.18 -10.10 6.57
CA ALA A 240 7.91 -8.87 6.83
C ALA A 240 9.01 -9.07 7.89
N LEU A 241 8.68 -9.78 8.99
CA LEU A 241 9.64 -10.13 10.05
C LEU A 241 10.81 -10.97 9.53
N GLN A 242 10.52 -11.99 8.70
CA GLN A 242 11.55 -12.84 8.12
C GLN A 242 12.48 -12.05 7.20
N ARG A 243 11.95 -11.13 6.38
CA ARG A 243 12.74 -10.27 5.50
C ARG A 243 13.56 -9.25 6.29
N ALA A 244 12.97 -8.58 7.29
CA ALA A 244 13.65 -7.62 8.15
C ALA A 244 14.86 -8.25 8.88
N ARG A 245 14.76 -9.52 9.31
CA ARG A 245 15.89 -10.25 9.91
C ARG A 245 17.04 -10.55 8.93
N ARG A 246 16.76 -10.61 7.63
CA ARG A 246 17.77 -10.86 6.57
C ARG A 246 18.45 -9.58 6.11
N ASN A 247 17.76 -8.45 6.19
CA ASN A 247 18.26 -7.13 5.78
C ASN A 247 19.15 -6.52 6.87
N GLN A 248 20.31 -7.11 7.15
CA GLN A 248 21.26 -6.59 8.16
C GLN A 248 21.85 -5.24 7.75
#